data_AF-B2LSG0-F1
#
_entry.id   AF-B2LSG0-F1
#
_cell.length_a   1.000
_cell.length_b   1.000
_cell.length_c   1.000
_cell.angle_alpha   90.00
_cell.angle_beta   90.00
_cell.angle_gamma   90.00
#
_symmetry.space_group_name_H-M   'P 1'
#
loop_
_entity.id
_entity.type
_entity.pdbx_description
1 polymer ?
#
loop_
_entity_poly.entity_id
_entity_poly.type
_entity_poly.pdbx_seq_one_letter_code
_entity_poly.pdbx_strand_id
1 'polypeptide(L)'
;LKCAGNEDIITLRAEDNADTLALVFETLNQEKASDYEMKLMDLDVEQLGIPEQEYSCVVKMPSGEFARICRDLSQIGDAVMISCAKDGVKFSATGELGTGNVKLSQTSNVDKE
;
A
#
# COMPACT_ATOMS: atom_id res chain seq x y z
N LEU A 1 1.86 14.33 -9.94
CA LEU A 1 3.01 13.42 -9.85
C LEU A 1 3.30 12.62 -11.11
N LYS A 2 2.32 12.18 -11.92
CA LYS A 2 2.58 11.47 -13.20
C LYS A 2 3.49 12.21 -14.20
N CYS A 3 3.72 13.50 -14.00
CA CYS A 3 4.61 14.33 -14.82
C CYS A 3 6.09 14.22 -14.41
N ALA A 4 6.40 13.61 -13.26
CA ALA A 4 7.75 13.28 -12.83
C ALA A 4 8.21 11.98 -13.48
N GLY A 5 9.46 11.92 -13.93
CA GLY A 5 10.12 10.68 -14.30
C GLY A 5 10.36 9.79 -13.08
N ASN A 6 10.59 8.50 -13.31
CA ASN A 6 10.83 7.53 -12.23
C ASN A 6 12.12 7.83 -11.44
N GLU A 7 13.09 8.48 -12.07
CA GLU A 7 14.40 8.80 -11.51
C GLU A 7 14.55 10.29 -11.18
N ASP A 8 13.47 11.07 -11.28
CA ASP A 8 13.52 12.50 -10.97
C ASP A 8 13.65 12.71 -9.46
N ILE A 9 14.45 13.69 -9.07
CA ILE A 9 14.46 14.24 -7.71
C ILE A 9 13.20 15.09 -7.56
N ILE A 10 12.39 14.78 -6.55
CA ILE A 10 11.16 15.50 -6.26
C ILE A 10 11.34 16.35 -5.01
N THR A 11 11.20 17.66 -5.15
CA THR A 11 11.21 18.61 -4.03
C THR A 11 9.81 19.19 -3.82
N LEU A 12 9.31 19.10 -2.60
CA LEU A 12 8.06 19.72 -2.16
C LEU A 12 8.41 20.97 -1.33
N ARG A 13 7.82 22.12 -1.66
CA ARG A 13 8.00 23.38 -0.91
C ARG A 13 6.66 24.01 -0.62
N ALA A 14 6.46 24.40 0.63
CA ALA A 14 5.34 25.22 1.08
C ALA A 14 5.85 26.12 2.21
N GLU A 15 5.31 27.33 2.28
CA GLU A 15 5.50 28.23 3.43
C GLU A 15 4.55 27.84 4.57
N ASP A 16 4.78 28.38 5.77
CA ASP A 16 3.86 28.21 6.89
C ASP A 16 2.51 28.87 6.56
N ASN A 17 1.40 28.15 6.72
CA ASN A 17 0.04 28.58 6.31
C ASN A 17 -0.07 28.93 4.81
N ALA A 18 0.62 28.20 3.95
CA ALA A 18 0.55 28.43 2.50
C ALA A 18 -0.83 28.07 1.91
N ASP A 19 -1.22 28.81 0.88
CA ASP A 19 -2.38 28.50 0.03
C ASP A 19 -2.01 27.55 -1.13
N THR A 20 -0.72 27.35 -1.37
CA THR A 20 -0.19 26.54 -2.47
C THR A 20 1.00 25.68 -2.05
N LEU A 21 1.14 24.54 -2.72
CA LEU A 21 2.29 23.64 -2.65
C LEU A 21 3.03 23.72 -3.97
N ALA A 22 4.31 24.05 -3.93
CA ALA A 22 5.21 23.95 -5.07
C ALA A 22 5.83 22.53 -5.13
N LEU A 23 5.78 21.92 -6.31
CA LEU A 23 6.41 20.64 -6.63
C LEU A 23 7.42 20.87 -7.74
N VAL A 24 8.68 20.57 -7.46
CA VAL A 24 9.77 20.67 -8.43
C VAL A 24 10.26 19.26 -8.74
N PHE A 25 10.32 18.91 -10.01
CA PHE A 25 10.88 17.64 -10.50
C PHE A 25 12.14 17.94 -11.30
N GLU A 26 13.27 17.37 -10.89
CA GLU A 26 14.58 17.61 -11.50
C GLU A 26 15.21 16.29 -11.94
N THR A 27 15.71 16.22 -13.17
CA THR A 27 16.48 15.05 -13.60
C THR A 27 17.83 15.02 -12.92
N LEU A 28 18.39 13.82 -12.68
CA LEU A 28 19.70 13.64 -12.03
C LEU A 28 20.84 14.40 -12.72
N ASN A 29 20.77 14.56 -14.04
CA ASN A 29 21.75 15.28 -14.85
C ASN A 29 21.49 16.80 -14.95
N GLN A 30 20.45 17.31 -14.28
CA GLN A 30 20.05 18.73 -14.24
C GLN A 30 19.68 19.33 -15.61
N GLU A 31 19.46 18.51 -16.65
CA GLU A 31 19.08 19.00 -17.97
C GLU A 31 17.62 19.48 -18.03
N LYS A 32 16.77 18.95 -17.15
CA LYS A 32 15.35 19.28 -17.10
C LYS A 32 14.93 19.53 -15.65
N ALA A 33 14.30 20.68 -15.44
CA ALA A 33 13.53 20.99 -14.26
C ALA A 33 12.07 21.28 -14.67
N SER A 34 11.11 20.83 -13.86
CA SER A 34 9.69 21.11 -14.06
C SER A 34 9.07 21.58 -12.76
N ASP A 35 8.55 22.82 -12.76
CA ASP A 35 7.90 23.44 -11.62
C ASP A 35 6.37 23.39 -11.78
N TYR A 36 5.69 22.87 -10.77
CA TYR A 36 4.24 22.83 -10.67
C TYR A 36 3.79 23.45 -9.37
N GLU A 37 2.68 24.19 -9.41
CA GLU A 37 2.04 24.77 -8.23
C GLU A 37 0.63 24.22 -8.11
N MET A 38 0.27 23.74 -6.92
CA MET A 38 -1.06 23.20 -6.62
C MET A 38 -1.67 23.94 -5.44
N LYS A 39 -2.96 24.31 -5.54
CA LYS A 39 -3.68 24.90 -4.42
C LYS A 39 -3.89 23.88 -3.32
N LEU A 40 -3.64 24.30 -2.08
CA LEU A 40 -3.94 23.54 -0.89
C LEU A 40 -5.43 23.66 -0.55
N MET A 41 -5.90 22.73 0.28
CA MET A 41 -7.27 22.68 0.78
C MET A 41 -7.24 22.52 2.29
N ASP A 42 -8.05 23.31 2.97
CA ASP A 42 -8.29 23.14 4.40
C ASP A 42 -9.19 21.91 4.59
N LEU A 43 -8.64 20.91 5.26
CA LEU A 43 -9.36 19.70 5.62
C LEU A 43 -9.41 19.61 7.13
N ASP A 44 -10.63 19.59 7.67
CA ASP A 44 -10.87 19.29 9.08
C ASP A 44 -10.66 17.79 9.32
N VAL A 45 -9.40 17.38 9.48
CA VAL A 45 -9.03 15.99 9.74
C VAL A 45 -8.74 15.81 11.22
N GLU A 46 -9.54 14.97 11.88
CA GLU A 46 -9.22 14.47 13.21
C GLU A 46 -8.10 13.43 13.12
N GLN A 47 -6.96 13.71 13.74
CA GLN A 47 -5.88 12.74 13.84
C GLN A 47 -6.21 11.70 14.91
N LEU A 48 -6.49 10.47 14.47
CA LEU A 48 -6.65 9.33 15.36
C LEU A 48 -5.26 8.76 15.70
N GLY A 49 -4.98 8.61 16.99
CA GLY A 49 -3.79 7.89 17.45
C GLY A 49 -3.94 6.39 17.24
N ILE A 50 -2.89 5.74 16.73
CA ILE A 50 -2.83 4.28 16.61
C ILE A 50 -2.18 3.73 17.90
N PRO A 51 -2.89 2.95 18.73
CA PRO A 51 -2.32 2.37 19.93
C PRO A 51 -1.37 1.21 19.60
N GLU A 52 -0.40 0.96 20.49
CA GLU A 52 0.35 -0.29 20.46
C GLU A 52 -0.58 -1.45 20.84
N GLN A 53 -0.56 -2.51 20.03
CA GLN A 53 -1.40 -3.69 20.23
C GLN A 53 -0.59 -4.95 19.96
N GLU A 54 -0.71 -5.93 20.85
CA GLU A 54 -0.20 -7.27 20.62
C GLU A 54 -1.14 -8.03 19.69
N TYR A 55 -0.61 -8.51 18.56
CA TYR A 55 -1.35 -9.30 17.60
C TYR A 55 -1.14 -10.79 17.84
N SER A 56 -2.20 -11.59 17.76
CA SER A 56 -2.13 -13.05 17.89
C SER A 56 -1.31 -13.73 16.79
N CYS A 57 -1.13 -13.06 15.64
CA CYS A 57 -0.34 -13.56 14.52
C CYS A 57 0.13 -12.41 13.62
N VAL A 58 1.36 -12.51 13.10
CA VAL A 58 1.92 -11.62 12.08
C VAL A 58 2.42 -12.47 10.92
N VAL A 59 1.97 -12.16 9.71
CA VAL A 59 2.36 -12.90 8.50
C VAL A 59 3.09 -11.95 7.56
N LYS A 60 4.37 -12.24 7.26
CA LYS A 60 5.15 -11.56 6.23
C LYS A 60 5.11 -12.41 4.95
N MET A 61 4.72 -11.82 3.82
CA MET A 61 4.68 -12.49 2.51
C MET A 61 4.94 -11.50 1.37
N PRO A 62 5.29 -11.97 0.16
CA PRO A 62 5.42 -11.10 -0.99
C PRO A 62 4.12 -10.35 -1.30
N SER A 63 4.20 -9.03 -1.45
CA SER A 63 3.03 -8.18 -1.73
C SER A 63 2.32 -8.57 -3.03
N GLY A 64 3.06 -9.00 -4.04
CA GLY A 64 2.51 -9.50 -5.31
C GLY A 64 1.64 -10.75 -5.13
N GLU A 65 2.01 -11.65 -4.21
CA GLU A 65 1.22 -12.85 -3.91
C GLU A 65 -0.05 -12.48 -3.15
N PHE A 66 0.05 -11.62 -2.13
CA PHE A 66 -1.11 -11.14 -1.40
C PHE A 66 -2.12 -10.42 -2.32
N ALA A 67 -1.63 -9.54 -3.19
CA ALA A 67 -2.47 -8.83 -4.16
C ALA A 67 -3.17 -9.79 -5.13
N ARG A 68 -2.48 -10.84 -5.59
CA ARG A 68 -3.06 -11.88 -6.43
C ARG A 68 -4.17 -12.64 -5.70
N ILE A 69 -3.94 -13.07 -4.47
CA ILE A 69 -4.94 -13.75 -3.64
C ILE A 69 -6.19 -12.90 -3.49
N CYS A 70 -6.05 -11.61 -3.17
CA CYS A 70 -7.19 -10.70 -3.06
C CYS A 70 -7.95 -10.55 -4.38
N ARG A 71 -7.25 -10.42 -5.52
CA ARG A 71 -7.87 -10.30 -6.85
C ARG A 71 -8.62 -11.58 -7.26
N ASP A 72 -8.02 -12.74 -7.00
CA ASP A 72 -8.59 -14.03 -7.39
C ASP A 72 -9.81 -14.36 -6.52
N LEU A 73 -9.75 -14.12 -5.21
CA LEU A 73 -10.85 -14.40 -4.30
C LEU A 73 -12.00 -13.39 -4.40
N SER A 74 -11.75 -12.15 -4.83
CA SER A 74 -12.83 -11.18 -5.08
C SER A 74 -13.71 -11.54 -6.26
N GLN A 75 -13.26 -12.45 -7.15
CA GLN A 75 -14.13 -13.01 -8.18
C GLN A 75 -15.11 -14.06 -7.64
N ILE A 76 -14.88 -14.57 -6.42
CA ILE A 76 -15.71 -15.59 -5.77
C ILE A 76 -16.72 -14.97 -4.82
N GLY A 77 -16.33 -13.99 -4.02
CA GLY A 77 -17.24 -13.32 -3.08
C GLY A 77 -16.65 -12.05 -2.48
N ASP A 78 -17.51 -11.27 -1.83
CA ASP A 78 -17.19 -9.94 -1.32
C ASP A 78 -16.37 -9.95 -0.02
N ALA A 79 -16.33 -11.10 0.67
CA ALA A 79 -15.62 -11.26 1.94
C ALA A 79 -14.55 -12.35 1.85
N VAL A 80 -13.35 -12.03 2.34
CA VAL A 80 -12.24 -12.96 2.49
C VAL A 80 -12.02 -13.25 3.97
N MET A 81 -12.13 -14.52 4.34
CA MET A 81 -11.74 -15.01 5.67
C MET A 81 -10.25 -15.36 5.66
N ILE A 82 -9.50 -14.78 6.58
CA ILE A 82 -8.08 -15.07 6.82
C ILE A 82 -7.97 -15.85 8.12
N SER A 83 -7.37 -17.03 8.06
CA SER A 83 -7.17 -17.90 9.22
C SER A 83 -5.71 -18.33 9.32
N CYS A 84 -5.12 -18.17 10.50
CA CYS A 84 -3.75 -18.56 10.77
C CYS A 84 -3.75 -19.77 11.70
N ALA A 85 -3.03 -20.81 11.29
CA ALA A 85 -2.83 -22.02 12.06
C ALA A 85 -1.33 -22.39 12.06
N LYS A 86 -0.96 -23.42 12.82
CA LYS A 86 0.44 -23.87 12.94
C LYS A 86 1.07 -24.26 11.60
N ASP A 87 0.26 -24.67 10.64
CA ASP A 87 0.70 -25.15 9.33
C ASP A 87 0.62 -24.09 8.22
N GLY A 88 0.27 -22.84 8.56
CA GLY A 88 0.30 -21.72 7.63
C GLY A 88 -0.88 -20.75 7.76
N VAL A 89 -1.01 -19.89 6.75
CA VAL A 89 -2.14 -18.97 6.59
C VAL A 89 -3.07 -19.48 5.48
N LYS A 90 -4.37 -19.40 5.71
CA LYS A 90 -5.41 -19.75 4.75
C LYS A 90 -6.31 -18.55 4.49
N PHE A 91 -6.50 -18.25 3.21
CA PHE A 91 -7.46 -17.29 2.67
C PHE A 91 -8.62 -18.05 2.05
N SER A 92 -9.84 -17.69 2.38
CA SER A 92 -11.03 -18.32 1.80
C SER A 92 -12.14 -17.32 1.53
N ALA A 93 -12.82 -17.49 0.40
CA ALA A 93 -14.01 -16.75 0.04
C ALA A 93 -15.12 -17.71 -0.38
N THR A 94 -16.37 -17.32 -0.15
CA THR A 94 -17.56 -18.07 -0.55
C THR A 94 -18.55 -17.09 -1.14
N GLY A 95 -19.12 -17.44 -2.28
CA GLY A 95 -20.19 -16.69 -2.92
C GLY A 95 -21.02 -17.58 -3.83
N GLU A 96 -21.86 -16.98 -4.67
CA GLU A 96 -22.86 -17.70 -5.47
C GLU A 96 -22.23 -18.69 -6.47
N LEU A 97 -21.06 -18.34 -7.02
CA LEU A 97 -20.34 -19.14 -8.00
C LEU A 97 -19.52 -20.28 -7.39
N GLY A 98 -19.38 -20.30 -6.05
CA GLY A 98 -18.70 -21.37 -5.33
C GLY A 98 -17.77 -20.87 -4.22
N THR A 99 -16.73 -21.66 -3.95
CA THR A 99 -15.78 -21.42 -2.86
C THR A 99 -14.34 -21.39 -3.36
N GLY A 100 -13.57 -20.41 -2.92
CA GLY A 100 -12.13 -20.29 -3.18
C GLY A 100 -11.33 -20.51 -1.90
N ASN A 101 -10.22 -21.25 -1.98
CA ASN A 101 -9.34 -21.51 -0.85
C ASN A 101 -7.87 -21.45 -1.30
N VAL A 102 -7.08 -20.60 -0.67
CA VAL A 102 -5.63 -20.51 -0.87
C VAL A 102 -4.93 -20.71 0.46
N LYS A 103 -3.95 -21.62 0.53
CA LYS A 103 -3.18 -21.90 1.74
C LYS A 103 -1.69 -21.73 1.44
N LEU A 104 -1.02 -20.96 2.29
CA LEU A 104 0.42 -20.74 2.22
C LEU A 104 1.06 -21.30 3.49
N SER A 105 2.00 -22.22 3.32
CA SER A 105 2.83 -22.74 4.41
C SER A 105 4.01 -21.82 4.66
N GLN A 106 4.52 -21.81 5.90
CA GLN A 106 5.74 -21.07 6.21
C GLN A 106 6.91 -21.60 5.39
N THR A 107 7.54 -20.73 4.61
CA THR A 107 8.79 -21.00 3.91
C THR A 107 9.92 -20.26 4.62
N SER A 108 11.10 -20.88 4.73
CA SER A 108 12.27 -20.31 5.43
C SER A 108 12.93 -19.12 4.71
N ASN A 109 12.31 -18.62 3.63
CA ASN A 109 12.92 -17.73 2.64
C ASN A 109 12.24 -16.35 2.56
N VAL A 110 11.66 -15.87 3.67
CA VAL A 110 11.37 -14.44 3.78
C VAL A 110 12.64 -13.81 4.31
N ASP A 111 13.28 -12.97 3.49
CA ASP A 111 14.56 -12.33 3.78
C ASP A 111 14.64 -11.88 5.24
N LYS A 112 15.70 -12.29 5.93
CA LYS A 112 16.00 -11.81 7.27
C LYS A 112 16.16 -10.30 7.17
N GLU A 113 15.38 -9.56 7.95
CA GLU A 113 15.63 -8.14 8.23
C GLU A 113 17.06 -7.90 8.69
#